data_AF-A0A3D2VV39-F1
#
_entry.id   AF-A0A3D2VV39-F1
#
_cell.length_a   1.000
_cell.length_b   1.000
_cell.length_c   1.000
_cell.angle_alpha   90.00
_cell.angle_beta   90.00
_cell.angle_gamma   90.00
#
_symmetry.space_group_name_H-M   'P 1'
#
loop_
_entity.id
_entity.type
_entity.pdbx_description
1 polymer ?
#
loop_
_entity_poly.entity_id
_entity_poly.type
_entity_poly.pdbx_seq_one_letter_code
_entity_poly.pdbx_strand_id
1 'polypeptide(L)'
;MAGTRLHLDPDDRQFLAAASALIMANPFEVSRQQVAALVPASALAVSDGHHALTALFPVLAARLDRLTHRNAGSLAQYAGEERQWLADARLFWGYHRFLPELDRLIERELAQPRQPVAIPFADEALALLREQGFNQAEAVRYFGLFYQLRRAYTFIDSALIGSSPC
;
A
#
# COMPACT_ATOMS: atom_id res chain seq x y z
N MET A 1 27.88 2.93 -15.09
CA MET A 1 27.28 4.04 -15.87
C MET A 1 26.12 4.58 -15.07
N ALA A 2 26.17 5.85 -14.64
CA ALA A 2 25.04 6.47 -13.94
C ALA A 2 23.95 6.74 -15.00
N GLY A 3 22.91 5.91 -15.01
CA GLY A 3 21.74 6.15 -15.85
C GLY A 3 21.10 7.50 -15.47
N THR A 4 20.65 8.25 -16.48
CA THR A 4 19.91 9.49 -16.27
C THR A 4 18.71 9.21 -15.37
N ARG A 5 18.63 9.94 -14.25
CA ARG A 5 17.48 9.85 -13.34
C ARG A 5 16.27 10.53 -14.00
N LEU A 6 15.11 9.90 -13.88
CA LEU A 6 13.84 10.47 -14.28
C LEU A 6 13.32 11.44 -13.23
N HIS A 7 12.46 12.34 -13.69
CA HIS A 7 11.65 13.21 -12.84
C HIS A 7 10.18 12.96 -13.14
N LEU A 8 9.37 12.96 -12.09
CA LEU A 8 7.92 12.89 -12.24
C LEU A 8 7.42 14.15 -12.95
N ASP A 9 6.41 14.02 -13.80
CA ASP A 9 5.74 15.22 -14.31
C ASP A 9 5.02 15.97 -13.16
N PRO A 10 4.75 17.28 -13.31
CA PRO A 10 4.24 18.09 -12.21
C PRO A 10 2.94 17.57 -11.58
N ASP A 11 2.05 16.95 -12.36
CA ASP A 11 0.77 16.42 -11.87
C ASP A 11 1.00 15.16 -11.03
N ASP A 12 1.78 14.19 -11.56
CA ASP A 12 2.14 12.99 -10.80
C ASP A 12 2.97 13.33 -9.56
N ARG A 13 3.86 14.32 -9.64
CA ARG A 13 4.66 14.80 -8.50
C ARG A 13 3.78 15.37 -7.39
N GLN A 14 2.88 16.29 -7.71
CA GLN A 14 1.99 16.91 -6.74
C GLN A 14 1.07 15.86 -6.10
N PHE A 15 0.51 14.97 -6.91
CA PHE A 15 -0.36 13.92 -6.43
C PHE A 15 0.37 12.93 -5.53
N LEU A 16 1.53 12.41 -5.95
CA LEU A 16 2.28 11.40 -5.20
C LEU A 16 2.84 11.96 -3.89
N ALA A 17 3.25 13.22 -3.87
CA ALA A 17 3.66 13.89 -2.63
C ALA A 17 2.50 13.96 -1.62
N ALA A 18 1.31 14.37 -2.06
CA ALA A 18 0.15 14.45 -1.19
C ALA A 18 -0.36 13.06 -0.76
N ALA A 19 -0.37 12.09 -1.68
CA ALA A 19 -0.74 10.71 -1.37
C ALA A 19 0.23 10.08 -0.36
N SER A 20 1.54 10.27 -0.52
CA SER A 20 2.56 9.81 0.43
C SER A 20 2.29 10.34 1.84
N ALA A 21 1.96 11.63 1.98
CA ALA A 21 1.62 12.21 3.28
C ALA A 21 0.42 11.52 3.96
N LEU A 22 -0.61 11.13 3.19
CA LEU A 22 -1.77 10.40 3.74
C LEU A 22 -1.45 8.93 4.04
N ILE A 23 -0.67 8.27 3.18
CA ILE A 23 -0.27 6.86 3.33
C ILE A 23 0.59 6.68 4.58
N MET A 24 1.48 7.64 4.86
CA MET A 24 2.40 7.60 5.98
C MET A 24 1.81 8.15 7.29
N ALA A 25 0.63 8.75 7.24
CA ALA A 25 -0.10 9.18 8.43
C ALA A 25 -0.69 7.98 9.19
N ASN A 26 -1.04 8.21 10.46
CA ASN A 26 -1.85 7.25 11.20
C ASN A 26 -3.21 7.09 10.50
N PRO A 27 -3.61 5.88 10.03
CA PRO A 27 -4.85 5.71 9.28
C PRO A 27 -6.06 6.22 10.06
N PHE A 28 -6.11 6.00 11.38
CA PHE A 28 -7.24 6.42 12.23
C PHE A 28 -7.39 7.95 12.39
N GLU A 29 -6.38 8.73 11.99
CA GLU A 29 -6.41 10.20 11.99
C GLU A 29 -6.72 10.78 10.60
N VAL A 30 -6.67 9.97 9.54
CA VAL A 30 -6.93 10.43 8.18
C VAL A 30 -8.43 10.65 8.00
N SER A 31 -8.81 11.92 7.81
CA SER A 31 -10.19 12.29 7.54
C SER A 31 -10.62 11.96 6.12
N ARG A 32 -11.92 11.68 5.94
CA ARG A 32 -12.52 11.52 4.60
C ARG A 32 -12.31 12.76 3.72
N GLN A 33 -12.29 13.95 4.31
CA GLN A 33 -12.06 15.20 3.58
C GLN A 33 -10.65 15.28 2.99
N GLN A 34 -9.62 14.85 3.73
CA GLN A 34 -8.24 14.81 3.23
C GLN A 34 -8.12 13.87 2.03
N VAL A 35 -8.75 12.70 2.08
CA VAL A 35 -8.76 11.77 0.94
C VAL A 35 -9.56 12.35 -0.23
N ALA A 36 -10.71 12.98 0.05
CA ALA A 36 -11.56 13.59 -0.97
C ALA A 36 -10.87 14.69 -1.79
N ALA A 37 -9.86 15.35 -1.22
CA ALA A 37 -9.05 16.32 -1.94
C ALA A 37 -8.16 15.71 -3.03
N LEU A 38 -7.90 14.39 -2.99
CA LEU A 38 -7.02 13.69 -3.92
C LEU A 38 -7.73 12.77 -4.90
N VAL A 39 -8.96 12.35 -4.60
CA VAL A 39 -9.67 11.34 -5.40
C VAL A 39 -10.96 11.91 -5.99
N PRO A 40 -11.41 11.41 -7.16
CA PRO A 40 -12.70 11.81 -7.70
C PRO A 40 -13.83 11.35 -6.76
N ALA A 41 -14.94 12.07 -6.75
CA ALA A 41 -16.10 11.74 -5.92
C ALA A 41 -16.62 10.31 -6.15
N SER A 42 -16.49 9.79 -7.38
CA SER A 42 -16.83 8.40 -7.72
C SER A 42 -16.00 7.37 -6.95
N ALA A 43 -14.73 7.65 -6.65
CA ALA A 43 -13.88 6.74 -5.87
C ALA A 43 -14.28 6.71 -4.39
N LEU A 44 -14.75 7.84 -3.83
CA LEU A 44 -15.24 7.90 -2.44
C LEU A 44 -16.58 7.20 -2.22
N ALA A 45 -17.39 7.06 -3.27
CA ALA A 45 -18.69 6.41 -3.21
C ALA A 45 -18.57 4.88 -3.18
N VAL A 46 -17.46 4.32 -3.66
CA VAL A 46 -17.21 2.87 -3.66
C VAL A 46 -16.74 2.37 -2.28
N SER A 47 -16.23 3.25 -1.42
CA SER A 47 -15.69 2.90 -0.10
C SER A 47 -16.75 2.70 1.01
N ASP A 48 -18.02 2.43 0.69
CA ASP A 48 -19.13 2.29 1.64
C ASP A 48 -18.90 1.17 2.68
N GLY A 49 -18.22 1.52 3.78
CA GLY A 49 -17.88 0.65 4.92
C GLY A 49 -16.38 0.38 5.11
N HIS A 50 -15.51 0.79 4.18
CA HIS A 50 -14.06 0.62 4.29
C HIS A 50 -13.36 1.92 4.71
N HIS A 51 -12.16 1.79 5.28
CA HIS A 51 -11.32 2.93 5.66
C HIS A 51 -11.16 3.92 4.49
N ALA A 52 -11.26 5.24 4.75
CA ALA A 52 -11.29 6.27 3.69
C ALA A 52 -10.09 6.18 2.72
N LEU A 53 -8.91 5.79 3.22
CA LEU A 53 -7.71 5.56 2.41
C LEU A 53 -7.92 4.57 1.26
N THR A 54 -8.84 3.62 1.36
CA THR A 54 -9.12 2.66 0.27
C THR A 54 -9.54 3.32 -1.04
N ALA A 55 -10.14 4.52 -0.99
CA ALA A 55 -10.50 5.28 -2.18
C ALA A 55 -9.27 5.75 -2.99
N LEU A 56 -8.07 5.82 -2.39
CA LEU A 56 -6.83 6.13 -3.11
C LEU A 56 -6.39 5.00 -4.03
N PHE A 57 -6.74 3.75 -3.71
CA PHE A 57 -6.25 2.57 -4.42
C PHE A 57 -6.50 2.61 -5.94
N PRO A 58 -7.73 2.79 -6.45
CA PRO A 58 -7.97 2.81 -7.89
C PRO A 58 -7.29 3.99 -8.60
N VAL A 59 -7.16 5.13 -7.92
CA VAL A 59 -6.50 6.32 -8.48
C VAL A 59 -4.98 6.11 -8.58
N LEU A 60 -4.38 5.57 -7.51
CA LEU A 60 -2.96 5.20 -7.48
C LEU A 60 -2.65 4.14 -8.52
N ALA A 61 -3.47 3.09 -8.62
CA ALA A 61 -3.29 2.02 -9.61
C ALA A 61 -3.23 2.60 -11.04
N ALA A 62 -4.21 3.42 -11.42
CA ALA A 62 -4.23 4.04 -12.75
C ALA A 62 -3.00 4.90 -13.02
N ARG A 63 -2.51 5.68 -12.04
CA ARG A 63 -1.31 6.51 -12.20
C ARG A 63 -0.04 5.66 -12.34
N LEU A 64 0.11 4.64 -11.47
CA LEU A 64 1.24 3.71 -11.51
C LEU A 64 1.29 2.91 -12.82
N ASP A 65 0.13 2.54 -13.38
CA ASP A 65 0.03 1.87 -14.68
C ASP A 65 0.47 2.79 -15.81
N ARG A 66 0.04 4.06 -15.81
CA ARG A 66 0.52 5.06 -16.80
C ARG A 66 2.04 5.23 -16.75
N LEU A 67 2.64 5.29 -15.56
CA LEU A 67 4.10 5.35 -15.41
C LEU A 67 4.77 4.09 -15.97
N THR A 68 4.21 2.92 -15.69
CA THR A 68 4.70 1.64 -16.22
C THR A 68 4.66 1.60 -17.75
N HIS A 69 3.54 2.00 -18.36
CA HIS A 69 3.39 2.08 -19.82
C HIS A 69 4.37 3.05 -20.50
N ARG A 70 4.83 4.07 -19.77
CA ARG A 70 5.82 5.05 -20.24
C ARG A 70 7.27 4.64 -19.93
N ASN A 71 7.52 3.40 -19.49
CA ASN A 71 8.82 2.92 -19.02
C ASN A 71 9.42 3.80 -17.89
N ALA A 72 8.56 4.37 -17.05
CA ALA A 72 8.91 5.27 -15.95
C ALA A 72 8.42 4.73 -14.59
N GLY A 73 8.19 3.41 -14.50
CA GLY A 73 7.55 2.78 -13.36
C GLY A 73 8.50 2.30 -12.25
N SER A 74 9.81 2.21 -12.50
CA SER A 74 10.76 1.57 -11.57
C SER A 74 11.40 2.59 -10.62
N LEU A 75 11.49 2.25 -9.33
CA LEU A 75 12.14 3.07 -8.30
C LEU A 75 13.62 3.33 -8.58
N ALA A 76 14.28 2.43 -9.31
CA ALA A 76 15.69 2.58 -9.68
C ALA A 76 15.94 3.79 -10.60
N GLN A 77 14.89 4.31 -11.24
CA GLN A 77 14.95 5.45 -12.16
C GLN A 77 14.88 6.80 -11.43
N TYR A 78 14.51 6.82 -10.15
CA TYR A 78 14.29 8.05 -9.38
C TYR A 78 15.24 8.16 -8.19
N ALA A 79 15.36 9.35 -7.62
CA ALA A 79 16.08 9.59 -6.36
C ALA A 79 15.39 10.66 -5.51
N GLY A 80 15.86 10.82 -4.26
CA GLY A 80 15.32 11.83 -3.35
C GLY A 80 13.84 11.61 -3.03
N GLU A 81 13.11 12.71 -2.86
CA GLU A 81 11.70 12.69 -2.47
C GLU A 81 10.80 12.00 -3.50
N GLU A 82 11.03 12.20 -4.80
CA GLU A 82 10.24 11.56 -5.85
C GLU A 82 10.35 10.03 -5.81
N ARG A 83 11.54 9.50 -5.48
CA ARG A 83 11.71 8.07 -5.22
C ARG A 83 10.92 7.63 -3.99
N GLN A 84 10.94 8.42 -2.92
CA GLN A 84 10.23 8.09 -1.68
C GLN A 84 8.71 8.07 -1.90
N TRP A 85 8.15 9.10 -2.52
CA TRP A 85 6.72 9.18 -2.81
C TRP A 85 6.24 8.03 -3.71
N LEU A 86 7.04 7.69 -4.73
CA LEU A 86 6.75 6.54 -5.57
C LEU A 86 6.85 5.21 -4.79
N ALA A 87 7.81 5.09 -3.87
CA ALA A 87 7.93 3.91 -3.03
C ALA A 87 6.71 3.75 -2.10
N ASP A 88 6.27 4.82 -1.45
CA ASP A 88 5.09 4.80 -0.58
C ASP A 88 3.83 4.40 -1.36
N ALA A 89 3.64 4.97 -2.55
CA ALA A 89 2.54 4.62 -3.45
C ALA A 89 2.59 3.14 -3.89
N ARG A 90 3.76 2.63 -4.26
CA ARG A 90 3.96 1.22 -4.66
C ARG A 90 3.71 0.26 -3.50
N LEU A 91 4.16 0.60 -2.29
CA LEU A 91 3.92 -0.19 -1.09
C LEU A 91 2.45 -0.19 -0.70
N PHE A 92 1.79 0.96 -0.74
CA PHE A 92 0.36 1.06 -0.47
C PHE A 92 -0.45 0.21 -1.46
N TRP A 93 -0.15 0.33 -2.75
CA TRP A 93 -0.80 -0.47 -3.78
C TRP A 93 -0.51 -1.98 -3.62
N GLY A 94 0.74 -2.36 -3.37
CA GLY A 94 1.15 -3.74 -3.17
C GLY A 94 0.49 -4.37 -1.93
N TYR A 95 0.42 -3.64 -0.82
CA TYR A 95 -0.29 -4.05 0.38
C TYR A 95 -1.77 -4.35 0.09
N HIS A 96 -2.46 -3.41 -0.59
CA HIS A 96 -3.88 -3.57 -0.93
C HIS A 96 -4.13 -4.72 -1.92
N ARG A 97 -3.21 -4.95 -2.86
CA ARG A 97 -3.28 -6.07 -3.82
C ARG A 97 -3.27 -7.43 -3.12
N PHE A 98 -2.51 -7.57 -2.02
CA PHE A 98 -2.37 -8.81 -1.28
C PHE A 98 -3.27 -8.91 -0.03
N LEU A 99 -4.16 -7.95 0.22
CA LEU A 99 -5.08 -8.01 1.37
C LEU A 99 -5.85 -9.34 1.45
N PRO A 100 -6.48 -9.86 0.37
CA PRO A 100 -7.23 -11.11 0.44
C PRO A 100 -6.36 -12.32 0.81
N GLU A 101 -5.12 -12.37 0.31
CA GLU A 101 -4.18 -13.45 0.57
C GLU A 101 -3.60 -13.37 2.00
N LEU A 102 -3.37 -12.15 2.50
CA LEU A 102 -2.98 -11.88 3.89
C LEU A 102 -4.09 -12.27 4.87
N ASP A 103 -5.35 -11.95 4.57
CA ASP A 103 -6.50 -12.34 5.39
C ASP A 103 -6.61 -13.85 5.53
N ARG A 104 -6.56 -14.57 4.40
CA ARG A 104 -6.57 -16.03 4.39
C ARG A 104 -5.37 -16.64 5.12
N LEU A 105 -4.21 -15.97 5.13
CA LEU A 105 -3.05 -16.44 5.91
C LEU A 105 -3.33 -16.31 7.41
N ILE A 106 -3.81 -15.15 7.86
CA ILE A 106 -4.14 -14.89 9.26
C ILE A 106 -5.20 -15.86 9.77
N GLU A 107 -6.27 -16.09 9.00
CA GLU A 107 -7.32 -17.07 9.33
C GLU A 107 -6.77 -18.49 9.51
N ARG A 108 -5.89 -18.93 8.60
CA ARG A 108 -5.26 -20.26 8.67
C ARG A 108 -4.35 -20.41 9.89
N GLU A 109 -3.60 -19.37 10.24
CA GLU A 109 -2.73 -19.37 11.42
C GLU A 109 -3.53 -19.40 12.72
N LEU A 110 -4.63 -18.64 12.80
CA LEU A 110 -5.53 -18.67 13.95
C LEU A 110 -6.18 -20.05 14.12
N ALA A 111 -6.48 -20.75 13.03
CA ALA A 111 -7.00 -22.12 13.06
C ALA A 111 -5.95 -23.17 13.48
N GLN A 112 -4.65 -22.90 13.29
CA GLN A 112 -3.55 -23.84 13.56
C GLN A 112 -2.37 -23.20 14.32
N PRO A 113 -2.55 -22.74 15.58
CA PRO A 113 -1.57 -21.89 16.27
C PRO A 113 -0.20 -22.52 16.55
N ARG A 114 -0.08 -23.85 16.39
CA ARG A 114 1.13 -24.63 16.73
C ARG A 114 1.89 -25.14 15.51
N GLN A 115 1.46 -24.80 14.29
CA GLN A 115 2.10 -25.27 13.07
C GLN A 115 2.45 -24.09 12.15
N PRO A 116 3.65 -24.07 11.56
CA PRO A 116 3.96 -23.11 10.51
C PRO A 116 2.97 -23.25 9.35
N VAL A 117 2.33 -22.15 8.95
CA VAL A 117 1.42 -22.13 7.81
C VAL A 117 2.20 -21.75 6.55
N ALA A 118 2.03 -22.52 5.48
CA ALA A 118 2.63 -22.20 4.20
C ALA A 118 2.06 -20.89 3.62
N ILE A 119 2.95 -20.08 3.02
CA ILE A 119 2.63 -18.79 2.42
C ILE A 119 2.72 -18.92 0.89
N PRO A 120 1.65 -19.39 0.20
CA PRO A 120 1.72 -19.75 -1.22
C PRO A 120 1.96 -18.55 -2.16
N PHE A 121 1.70 -17.33 -1.68
CA PHE A 121 1.83 -16.09 -2.46
C PHE A 121 3.13 -15.33 -2.17
N ALA A 122 4.03 -15.88 -1.35
CA ALA A 122 5.27 -15.21 -0.96
C ALA A 122 6.16 -14.90 -2.18
N ASP A 123 6.31 -15.85 -3.10
CA ASP A 123 7.13 -15.68 -4.29
C ASP A 123 6.55 -14.59 -5.22
N GLU A 124 5.22 -14.57 -5.41
CA GLU A 124 4.54 -13.53 -6.19
C GLU A 124 4.74 -12.14 -5.55
N ALA A 125 4.57 -12.02 -4.23
CA ALA A 125 4.72 -10.75 -3.53
C ALA A 125 6.16 -10.23 -3.54
N LEU A 126 7.14 -11.11 -3.35
CA LEU A 126 8.56 -10.74 -3.42
C LEU A 126 8.99 -10.39 -4.83
N ALA A 127 8.51 -11.11 -5.85
CA ALA A 127 8.76 -10.79 -7.24
C ALA A 127 8.22 -9.41 -7.61
N LEU A 128 6.97 -9.11 -7.22
CA LEU A 128 6.33 -7.82 -7.45
C LEU A 128 7.15 -6.65 -6.87
N LEU A 129 7.59 -6.75 -5.61
CA LEU A 129 8.40 -5.70 -4.98
C LEU A 129 9.74 -5.53 -5.71
N ARG A 130 10.37 -6.62 -6.15
CA ARG A 130 11.62 -6.55 -6.91
C ARG A 130 11.45 -5.91 -8.27
N GLU A 131 10.38 -6.22 -8.99
CA GLU A 131 10.03 -5.62 -10.28
C GLU A 131 9.77 -4.11 -10.15
N GLN A 132 9.19 -3.68 -9.03
CA GLN A 132 9.01 -2.26 -8.71
C GLN A 132 10.34 -1.53 -8.41
N GLY A 133 11.44 -2.26 -8.20
CA GLY A 133 12.77 -1.71 -7.98
C GLY A 133 13.23 -1.69 -6.52
N PHE A 134 12.54 -2.42 -5.62
CA PHE A 134 13.06 -2.69 -4.29
C PHE A 134 14.16 -3.75 -4.36
N ASN A 135 15.23 -3.59 -3.56
CA ASN A 135 16.23 -4.63 -3.44
C ASN A 135 15.69 -5.83 -2.63
N GLN A 136 16.43 -6.95 -2.60
CA GLN A 136 15.99 -8.17 -1.94
C GLN A 136 15.69 -7.98 -0.44
N ALA A 137 16.54 -7.23 0.27
CA ALA A 137 16.35 -6.99 1.70
C ALA A 137 15.13 -6.09 1.96
N GLU A 138 14.92 -5.07 1.12
CA GLU A 138 13.73 -4.22 1.17
C GLU A 138 12.46 -5.03 0.89
N ALA A 139 12.46 -5.88 -0.13
CA ALA A 139 11.31 -6.70 -0.50
C ALA A 139 10.86 -7.62 0.65
N VAL A 140 11.81 -8.34 1.26
CA VAL A 140 11.53 -9.21 2.41
C VAL A 140 11.02 -8.39 3.61
N ARG A 141 11.64 -7.24 3.88
CA ARG A 141 11.24 -6.35 4.99
C ARG A 141 9.80 -5.86 4.81
N TYR A 142 9.47 -5.33 3.63
CA TYR A 142 8.14 -4.77 3.37
C TYR A 142 7.06 -5.85 3.30
N PHE A 143 7.38 -7.02 2.75
CA PHE A 143 6.47 -8.16 2.80
C PHE A 143 6.14 -8.57 4.25
N GLY A 144 7.15 -8.64 5.12
CA GLY A 144 6.93 -8.87 6.55
C GLY A 144 6.07 -7.77 7.21
N LEU A 145 6.30 -6.50 6.84
CA LEU A 145 5.51 -5.37 7.34
C LEU A 145 4.04 -5.44 6.88
N PHE A 146 3.76 -5.84 5.64
CA PHE A 146 2.38 -6.03 5.17
C PHE A 146 1.62 -7.00 6.06
N TYR A 147 2.24 -8.12 6.40
CA TYR A 147 1.64 -9.12 7.29
C TYR A 147 1.43 -8.58 8.71
N GLN A 148 2.41 -7.91 9.31
CA GLN A 148 2.26 -7.35 10.66
C GLN A 148 1.18 -6.26 10.70
N LEU A 149 1.14 -5.38 9.71
CA LEU A 149 0.12 -4.33 9.59
C LEU A 149 -1.28 -4.95 9.46
N ARG A 150 -1.46 -5.94 8.59
CA ARG A 150 -2.78 -6.55 8.39
C ARG A 150 -3.26 -7.31 9.63
N ARG A 151 -2.35 -8.02 10.31
CA ARG A 151 -2.67 -8.73 11.56
C ARG A 151 -3.05 -7.76 12.68
N ALA A 152 -2.32 -6.65 12.83
CA ALA A 152 -2.65 -5.61 13.81
C ALA A 152 -4.00 -4.95 13.48
N TYR A 153 -4.26 -4.63 12.22
CA TYR A 153 -5.54 -4.08 11.76
C TYR A 153 -6.70 -5.03 12.10
N THR A 154 -6.59 -6.31 11.73
CA THR A 154 -7.61 -7.33 12.00
C THR A 154 -7.90 -7.41 13.50
N PHE A 155 -6.86 -7.42 14.34
CA PHE A 155 -7.01 -7.43 15.79
C PHE A 155 -7.73 -6.18 16.32
N ILE A 156 -7.35 -4.98 15.86
CA ILE A 156 -7.98 -3.72 16.30
C ILE A 156 -9.46 -3.68 15.88
N ASP A 157 -9.74 -4.01 14.63
CA ASP A 157 -11.09 -3.99 14.05
C ASP A 157 -12.03 -5.01 14.71
N SER A 158 -11.54 -6.21 15.02
CA SER A 158 -12.37 -7.29 15.57
C SER A 158 -12.38 -7.40 17.10
N ALA A 159 -11.30 -7.00 17.80
CA ALA A 159 -11.10 -7.31 19.22
C ALA A 159 -11.19 -6.09 20.16
N LEU A 160 -11.19 -4.85 19.63
CA LEU A 160 -11.34 -3.62 20.44
C LEU A 160 -12.76 -3.03 20.36
N ILE A 161 -13.78 -3.88 20.23
CA ILE A 161 -15.18 -3.46 20.41
C ILE A 161 -15.46 -3.31 21.92
N GLY A 162 -14.99 -2.20 22.48
CA GLY A 162 -15.35 -1.78 23.83
C GLY A 162 -16.67 -1.02 23.81
N SER A 163 -17.71 -1.59 24.41
CA SER A 163 -18.83 -0.77 24.91
C SER A 163 -18.34 -0.11 26.18
N SER A 164 -17.89 1.15 26.11
CA SER A 164 -17.70 1.93 27.34
C SER A 164 -19.06 2.03 28.04
N PRO A 165 -19.21 1.52 29.28
CA PRO A 165 -20.40 1.82 30.06
C PRO A 165 -20.44 3.34 30.29
N CYS A 166 -21.61 3.93 30.04
CA CYS A 166 -21.91 5.31 30.40
C CYS A 166 -21.89 5.51 31.92
#